data_AF-A0A8B7P272-F1
#
_entry.id   AF-A0A8B7P272-F1
#
_cell.length_a   1.000
_cell.length_b   1.000
_cell.length_c   1.000
_cell.angle_alpha   90.00
_cell.angle_beta   90.00
_cell.angle_gamma   90.00
#
_symmetry.space_group_name_H-M   'P 1'
#
loop_
_entity.id
_entity.type
_entity.pdbx_description
1 polymer ?
#
loop_
_entity_poly.entity_id
_entity_poly.type
_entity_poly.pdbx_seq_one_letter_code
_entity_poly.pdbx_strand_id
1 'polypeptide(L)'
;MNRGLLLLVVAATSVSAQGVLSPCGQAVYSEYNSQERATGTCPIKYSTAIYSYNINPNCPWQEGSPPYNVEVCDPILFDFMKCRLNATGLLKADGSFNDAAFKKTTLQNKCSSDAKFSTAYQPCRDSTMKYLN
;
A
#
# COMPACT_ATOMS: atom_id res chain seq x y z
N MET A 1 -10.17 -5.93 -3.90
CA MET A 1 -9.80 -5.26 -2.63
C MET A 1 -8.31 -5.55 -2.41
N ASN A 2 -7.48 -4.67 -2.96
CA ASN A 2 -6.06 -4.44 -2.82
C ASN A 2 -5.85 -3.87 -1.41
N ARG A 3 -6.34 -4.69 -0.47
CA ARG A 3 -6.51 -4.50 0.96
C ARG A 3 -5.21 -4.16 1.63
N GLY A 4 -4.09 -4.60 1.05
CA GLY A 4 -2.78 -4.57 1.66
C GLY A 4 -2.34 -3.20 2.15
N LEU A 5 -2.45 -2.17 1.29
CA LEU A 5 -1.86 -0.86 1.57
C LEU A 5 -2.85 0.13 2.21
N LEU A 6 -4.11 0.13 1.76
CA LEU A 6 -5.18 0.97 2.30
C LEU A 6 -5.55 0.59 3.74
N LEU A 7 -5.46 -0.70 4.10
CA LEU A 7 -5.75 -1.14 5.47
C LEU A 7 -4.64 -0.82 6.48
N LEU A 8 -3.37 -0.74 6.05
CA LEU A 8 -2.28 -0.30 6.94
C LEU A 8 -2.54 1.12 7.45
N VAL A 9 -3.06 1.99 6.58
CA VAL A 9 -3.43 3.37 6.94
C VAL A 9 -4.64 3.39 7.88
N VAL A 10 -5.69 2.60 7.61
CA VAL A 10 -6.92 2.55 8.42
C VAL A 10 -6.70 1.92 9.81
N ALA A 11 -5.83 0.91 9.92
CA ALA A 11 -5.50 0.30 11.21
C ALA A 11 -4.84 1.31 12.16
N ALA A 12 -4.01 2.19 11.61
CA ALA A 12 -3.18 3.12 12.37
C ALA A 12 -3.86 4.47 12.65
N THR A 13 -5.02 4.76 12.04
CA THR A 13 -5.80 6.00 12.26
C THR A 13 -6.89 5.87 13.33
N SER A 14 -7.20 4.67 13.82
CA SER A 14 -8.39 4.47 14.66
C SER A 14 -8.23 4.88 16.14
N VAL A 15 -7.20 5.66 16.51
CA VAL A 15 -7.08 6.26 17.85
C VAL A 15 -6.81 7.75 17.74
N SER A 16 -7.87 8.55 17.66
CA SER A 16 -8.08 9.67 18.60
C SER A 16 -9.43 10.33 18.33
N ALA A 17 -10.16 10.65 19.39
CA ALA A 17 -11.30 11.57 19.33
C ALA A 17 -10.86 13.02 19.02
N GLN A 18 -9.58 13.24 18.64
CA GLN A 18 -8.93 14.52 18.46
C GLN A 18 -8.40 14.74 17.03
N GLY A 19 -8.63 13.82 16.09
CA GLY A 19 -8.20 14.00 14.69
C GLY A 19 -6.67 13.96 14.49
N VAL A 20 -5.90 13.56 15.50
CA VAL A 20 -4.44 13.43 15.44
C VAL A 20 -4.06 11.97 15.24
N LEU A 21 -3.25 11.69 14.21
CA LEU A 21 -2.72 10.35 13.95
C LEU A 21 -1.83 9.89 15.12
N SER A 22 -1.91 8.61 15.50
CA SER A 22 -0.92 8.03 16.41
C SER A 22 0.49 8.07 15.80
N PRO A 23 1.57 7.94 16.58
CA PRO A 23 2.91 7.84 16.01
C PRO A 23 3.06 6.74 14.96
N CYS A 24 2.33 5.62 15.14
CA CYS A 24 2.24 4.56 14.15
C CYS A 24 1.46 5.02 12.91
N GLY A 25 0.30 5.65 13.09
CA GLY A 25 -0.51 6.22 11.99
C GLY A 25 0.25 7.23 11.16
N GLN A 26 1.02 8.09 11.81
CA GLN A 26 1.85 9.07 11.13
C GLN A 26 2.99 8.40 10.36
N ALA A 27 3.64 7.37 10.91
CA ALA A 27 4.69 6.64 10.21
C ALA A 27 4.16 5.92 8.96
N VAL A 28 3.01 5.26 9.07
CA VAL A 28 2.35 4.61 7.92
C VAL A 28 1.92 5.64 6.88
N TYR A 29 1.34 6.77 7.29
CA TYR A 29 0.93 7.84 6.37
C TYR A 29 2.11 8.50 5.68
N SER A 30 3.22 8.71 6.39
CA SER A 30 4.46 9.22 5.80
C SER A 30 5.02 8.28 4.75
N GLU A 31 4.94 6.96 4.94
CA GLU A 31 5.32 6.00 3.90
C GLU A 31 4.39 6.05 2.69
N TYR A 32 3.08 6.10 2.91
CA TYR A 32 2.13 6.22 1.81
C TYR A 32 2.50 7.42 0.92
N ASN A 33 2.79 8.57 1.55
CA ASN A 33 3.25 9.75 0.86
C ASN A 33 4.65 9.61 0.24
N SER A 34 5.57 8.87 0.85
CA SER A 34 6.91 8.63 0.29
C SER A 34 6.79 7.82 -0.99
N GLN A 35 5.91 6.82 -1.02
CA GLN A 35 5.60 6.03 -2.21
C GLN A 35 4.91 6.88 -3.27
N GLU A 36 4.03 7.81 -2.89
CA GLU A 36 3.37 8.73 -3.85
C GLU A 36 4.41 9.67 -4.47
N ARG A 37 5.39 10.08 -3.65
CA ARG A 37 6.52 10.92 -4.03
C ARG A 37 7.69 10.15 -4.65
N ALA A 38 7.62 8.83 -4.78
CA ALA A 38 8.57 8.05 -5.57
C ALA A 38 8.29 8.34 -7.06
N THR A 39 8.58 9.59 -7.46
CA THR A 39 8.05 10.29 -8.64
C THR A 39 8.87 10.12 -9.91
N GLY A 40 10.00 9.43 -9.89
CA GLY A 40 10.85 9.41 -11.08
C GLY A 40 10.29 8.53 -12.19
N THR A 41 10.14 7.23 -11.90
CA THR A 41 10.11 6.23 -12.97
C THR A 41 8.82 5.43 -13.01
N CYS A 42 8.16 5.16 -11.88
CA CYS A 42 6.98 4.30 -11.87
C CYS A 42 5.78 4.92 -12.59
N PRO A 43 5.36 6.18 -12.32
CA PRO A 43 4.27 6.79 -13.05
C PRO A 43 4.56 6.94 -14.54
N ILE A 44 5.82 7.21 -14.91
CA ILE A 44 6.24 7.30 -16.32
C ILE A 44 6.18 5.93 -16.99
N LYS A 45 6.80 4.91 -16.37
CA LYS A 45 6.88 3.54 -16.87
C LYS A 45 5.51 2.90 -17.05
N TYR A 46 4.58 3.19 -16.14
CA TYR A 46 3.23 2.62 -16.14
C TYR A 46 2.16 3.62 -16.60
N SER A 47 2.52 4.75 -17.20
CA SER A 47 1.60 5.82 -17.60
C SER A 47 0.44 5.32 -18.47
N THR A 48 0.71 4.49 -19.48
CA THR A 48 -0.33 3.88 -20.33
C THR A 48 -1.25 2.97 -19.54
N ALA A 49 -0.70 2.12 -18.66
CA ALA A 49 -1.50 1.19 -17.86
C ALA A 49 -2.39 1.96 -16.87
N ILE A 50 -1.84 2.97 -16.18
CA ILE A 50 -2.59 3.86 -15.28
C ILE A 50 -3.70 4.60 -16.04
N TYR A 51 -3.40 5.09 -17.25
CA TYR A 51 -4.42 5.71 -18.09
C TYR A 51 -5.55 4.73 -18.42
N SER A 52 -5.20 3.52 -18.89
CA SER A 52 -6.16 2.45 -19.18
C SER A 52 -6.99 2.09 -17.96
N TYR A 53 -6.41 2.01 -16.76
CA TYR A 53 -7.14 1.81 -15.51
C TYR A 53 -8.17 2.92 -15.28
N ASN A 54 -7.76 4.18 -15.38
CA ASN A 54 -8.62 5.33 -15.08
C ASN A 54 -9.81 5.48 -16.03
N ILE A 55 -9.65 5.08 -17.30
CA ILE A 55 -10.74 5.16 -18.29
C ILE A 55 -11.58 3.88 -18.36
N ASN A 56 -11.15 2.80 -17.70
CA ASN A 56 -11.87 1.53 -17.76
C ASN A 56 -13.12 1.62 -16.87
N PRO A 57 -14.34 1.47 -17.43
CA PRO A 57 -15.56 1.53 -16.64
C PRO A 57 -15.64 0.42 -15.59
N ASN A 58 -14.88 -0.67 -15.76
CA ASN A 58 -14.79 -1.74 -14.77
C ASN A 58 -13.82 -1.44 -13.62
N CYS A 59 -13.09 -0.33 -13.65
CA CYS A 59 -12.09 0.06 -12.64
C CYS A 59 -12.42 1.41 -11.99
N PRO A 60 -13.58 1.55 -11.33
CA PRO A 60 -13.91 2.77 -10.60
C PRO A 60 -12.86 3.05 -9.52
N TRP A 61 -12.65 4.33 -9.24
CA TRP A 61 -11.72 4.81 -8.21
C TRP A 61 -11.96 4.20 -6.82
N GLN A 62 -13.20 3.80 -6.54
CA GLN A 62 -13.54 3.03 -5.35
C GLN A 62 -13.48 1.54 -5.64
N GLU A 63 -12.36 0.95 -5.28
CA GLU A 63 -12.21 -0.49 -5.28
C GLU A 63 -13.26 -1.17 -4.39
N GLY A 64 -13.93 -2.20 -4.92
CA GLY A 64 -14.98 -2.96 -4.22
C GLY A 64 -16.39 -2.37 -4.35
N SER A 65 -16.53 -1.19 -4.96
CA SER A 65 -17.83 -0.68 -5.41
C SER A 65 -18.14 -1.25 -6.80
N PRO A 66 -19.34 -1.81 -7.05
CA PRO A 66 -19.75 -2.13 -8.41
C PRO A 66 -19.60 -0.90 -9.31
N PRO A 67 -19.03 -1.02 -10.52
CA PRO A 67 -18.73 -2.25 -11.27
C PRO A 67 -17.27 -2.79 -11.17
N TYR A 68 -16.58 -2.63 -10.04
CA TYR A 68 -15.16 -3.02 -9.92
C TYR A 68 -14.89 -4.50 -10.28
N ASN A 69 -14.12 -4.73 -11.35
CA ASN A 69 -13.68 -6.06 -11.78
C ASN A 69 -12.24 -6.31 -11.31
N VAL A 70 -12.12 -7.12 -10.27
CA VAL A 70 -10.84 -7.50 -9.65
C VAL A 70 -9.87 -8.09 -10.67
N GLU A 71 -10.31 -8.98 -11.55
CA GLU A 71 -9.42 -9.66 -12.51
C GLU A 71 -8.84 -8.71 -13.57
N VAL A 72 -9.56 -7.62 -13.88
CA VAL A 72 -9.15 -6.63 -14.88
C VAL A 72 -8.33 -5.50 -14.26
N CYS A 73 -8.71 -5.05 -13.07
CA CYS A 73 -8.20 -3.83 -12.47
C CYS A 73 -6.97 -4.06 -11.58
N ASP A 74 -6.98 -5.17 -10.84
CA ASP A 74 -5.93 -5.48 -9.88
C ASP A 74 -4.54 -5.64 -10.54
N PRO A 75 -4.35 -6.34 -11.68
CA PRO A 75 -3.03 -6.50 -12.30
C PRO A 75 -2.35 -5.17 -12.64
N ILE A 76 -3.11 -4.19 -13.12
CA ILE A 76 -2.59 -2.87 -13.49
C ILE A 76 -2.08 -2.11 -12.25
N LEU A 77 -2.85 -2.16 -11.15
CA LEU A 77 -2.45 -1.56 -9.90
C LEU A 77 -1.23 -2.28 -9.30
N PHE A 78 -1.16 -3.60 -9.42
CA PHE A 78 -0.08 -4.38 -8.83
C PHE A 78 1.28 -4.09 -9.45
N ASP A 79 1.39 -4.05 -10.77
CA ASP A 79 2.68 -3.78 -11.40
C ASP A 79 3.20 -2.37 -11.03
N PHE A 80 2.28 -1.41 -10.97
CA PHE A 80 2.58 -0.06 -10.51
C PHE A 80 3.03 -0.03 -9.03
N MET A 81 2.31 -0.72 -8.16
CA MET A 81 2.64 -0.81 -6.73
C MET A 81 3.96 -1.55 -6.49
N LYS A 82 4.24 -2.63 -7.23
CA LYS A 82 5.50 -3.37 -7.18
C LYS A 82 6.67 -2.46 -7.57
N CYS A 83 6.49 -1.61 -8.58
CA CYS A 83 7.48 -0.59 -8.92
C CYS A 83 7.72 0.40 -7.78
N ARG A 84 6.66 0.92 -7.13
CA ARG A 84 6.78 1.87 -6.00
C ARG A 84 7.50 1.23 -4.81
N LEU A 85 7.12 0.00 -4.45
CA LEU A 85 7.76 -0.74 -3.36
C LEU A 85 9.24 -1.02 -3.66
N ASN A 86 9.58 -1.31 -4.92
CA ASN A 86 10.98 -1.47 -5.31
C ASN A 86 11.75 -0.15 -5.17
N ALA A 87 11.15 0.96 -5.63
CA ALA A 87 11.76 2.28 -5.56
C ALA A 87 12.00 2.77 -4.11
N THR A 88 11.18 2.33 -3.15
CA THR A 88 11.37 2.63 -1.73
C THR A 88 12.22 1.58 -0.97
N GLY A 89 12.76 0.58 -1.67
CA GLY A 89 13.59 -0.47 -1.04
C GLY A 89 12.79 -1.44 -0.17
N LEU A 90 11.47 -1.50 -0.36
CA LEU A 90 10.56 -2.38 0.35
C LEU A 90 10.34 -3.72 -0.35
N LEU A 91 11.01 -3.96 -1.47
CA LEU A 91 11.15 -5.30 -2.04
C LEU A 91 12.56 -5.83 -1.79
N LYS A 92 12.65 -7.15 -1.59
CA LYS A 92 13.91 -7.88 -1.62
C LYS A 92 14.32 -8.17 -3.07
N ALA A 93 15.53 -8.68 -3.26
CA ALA A 93 16.06 -9.03 -4.59
C ALA A 93 15.22 -10.11 -5.31
N ASP A 94 14.51 -10.97 -4.57
CA ASP A 94 13.57 -11.98 -5.11
C ASP A 94 12.19 -11.40 -5.45
N GLY A 95 11.97 -10.09 -5.27
CA GLY A 95 10.70 -9.43 -5.52
C GLY A 95 9.67 -9.55 -4.39
N SER A 96 9.98 -10.28 -3.31
CA SER A 96 9.10 -10.39 -2.14
C SER A 96 9.16 -9.14 -1.26
N PHE A 97 8.10 -8.90 -0.48
CA PHE A 97 8.06 -7.76 0.44
C PHE A 97 9.10 -7.88 1.55
N ASN A 98 9.80 -6.77 1.84
CA ASN A 98 10.80 -6.67 2.88
C ASN A 98 10.17 -6.21 4.21
N ASP A 99 9.50 -7.13 4.90
CA ASP A 99 8.84 -6.92 6.20
C ASP A 99 9.77 -6.26 7.24
N ALA A 100 11.03 -6.70 7.28
CA ALA A 100 12.04 -6.16 8.20
C ALA A 100 12.39 -4.70 7.87
N ALA A 101 12.59 -4.37 6.59
CA ALA A 101 12.84 -2.98 6.18
C ALA A 101 11.61 -2.10 6.42
N PHE A 102 10.40 -2.61 6.17
CA PHE A 102 9.18 -1.88 6.46
C PHE A 102 9.05 -1.55 7.95
N LYS A 103 9.24 -2.52 8.85
CA LYS A 103 9.15 -2.27 10.30
C LYS A 103 10.27 -1.36 10.83
N LYS A 104 11.50 -1.59 10.37
CA LYS A 104 12.69 -0.91 10.89
C LYS A 104 12.92 0.46 10.26
N THR A 105 12.88 0.55 8.94
CA THR A 105 13.25 1.77 8.20
C THR A 105 12.05 2.67 8.02
N THR A 106 10.92 2.10 7.58
CA THR A 106 9.71 2.87 7.29
C THR A 106 8.95 3.22 8.57
N LEU A 107 8.61 2.23 9.39
CA LEU A 107 7.85 2.46 10.61
C LEU A 107 8.72 2.93 11.78
N GLN A 108 10.05 2.83 11.67
CA GLN A 108 11.00 3.21 12.73
C GLN A 108 10.64 2.59 14.09
N ASN A 109 10.08 1.38 14.08
CA ASN A 109 9.53 0.69 15.26
C ASN A 109 8.41 1.44 16.02
N LYS A 110 7.86 2.53 15.48
CA LYS A 110 6.80 3.35 16.10
C LYS A 110 5.45 2.63 16.24
N CYS A 111 5.31 1.47 15.61
CA CYS A 111 4.13 0.63 15.63
C CYS A 111 4.25 -0.61 16.53
N SER A 112 5.40 -0.83 17.18
CA SER A 112 5.70 -2.07 17.92
C SER A 112 4.77 -2.32 19.12
N SER A 113 4.26 -1.26 19.75
CA SER A 113 3.30 -1.33 20.86
C SER A 113 1.85 -1.04 20.46
N ASP A 114 1.59 -0.77 19.18
CA ASP A 114 0.24 -0.44 18.70
C ASP A 114 -0.54 -1.75 18.47
N ALA A 115 -1.47 -2.04 19.38
CA ALA A 115 -2.28 -3.26 19.34
C ALA A 115 -3.16 -3.35 18.08
N LYS A 116 -3.60 -2.21 17.53
CA LYS A 116 -4.43 -2.17 16.33
C LYS A 116 -3.61 -2.45 15.09
N PHE A 117 -2.42 -1.85 15.01
CA PHE A 117 -1.45 -2.20 14.00
C PHE A 117 -1.10 -3.69 14.08
N SER A 118 -0.75 -4.22 15.25
CA SER A 118 -0.41 -5.63 15.42
C SER A 118 -1.53 -6.56 14.95
N THR A 119 -2.79 -6.23 15.29
CA THR A 119 -3.97 -7.00 14.89
C THR A 119 -4.21 -6.97 13.37
N ALA A 120 -4.04 -5.82 12.74
CA ALA A 120 -4.33 -5.66 11.31
C ALA A 120 -3.15 -6.06 10.40
N TYR A 121 -1.91 -5.90 10.88
CA TYR A 121 -0.72 -5.96 10.05
C TYR A 121 -0.57 -7.31 9.36
N GLN A 122 -0.74 -8.40 10.10
CA GLN A 122 -0.52 -9.75 9.61
C GLN A 122 -1.49 -10.10 8.45
N PRO A 123 -2.82 -9.94 8.57
CA PRO A 123 -3.75 -10.09 7.45
C PRO A 123 -3.44 -9.17 6.26
N CYS A 124 -3.04 -7.91 6.52
CA CYS A 124 -2.74 -6.97 5.44
C CYS A 124 -1.52 -7.41 4.66
N ARG A 125 -0.44 -7.76 5.36
CA ARG A 125 0.79 -8.26 4.76
C ARG A 125 0.54 -9.51 3.93
N ASP A 126 -0.19 -10.48 4.47
CA ASP A 126 -0.46 -11.74 3.76
C ASP A 126 -1.32 -11.49 2.51
N SER A 127 -2.27 -10.56 2.58
CA SER A 127 -3.02 -10.10 1.40
C SER A 127 -2.11 -9.42 0.38
N THR A 128 -1.17 -8.56 0.80
CA THR A 128 -0.20 -7.92 -0.11
C THR A 128 0.68 -8.98 -0.79
N MET A 129 1.16 -9.96 -0.01
CA MET A 129 2.06 -11.00 -0.51
C MET A 129 1.41 -11.90 -1.56
N LYS A 130 0.10 -12.15 -1.47
CA LYS A 130 -0.65 -12.90 -2.50
C LYS A 130 -0.49 -12.31 -3.91
N TYR A 131 -0.21 -11.02 -3.99
CA TYR A 131 -0.14 -10.29 -5.26
C TYR A 131 1.28 -9.88 -5.65
N LEU A 132 2.26 -10.07 -4.77
CA LEU A 132 3.68 -9.81 -5.06
C LEU A 132 4.45 -11.05 -5.50
N ASN A 133 4.00 -12.24 -5.05
CA ASN A 133 4.55 -13.56 -5.33
C ASN A 133 3.84 -14.26 -6.49
#